data_AF-A0A2B8B597-F1
#
_entry.id   AF-A0A2B8B597-F1
#
_cell.length_a   1.000
_cell.length_b   1.000
_cell.length_c   1.000
_cell.angle_alpha   90.00
_cell.angle_beta   90.00
_cell.angle_gamma   90.00
#
_symmetry.space_group_name_H-M   'P 1'
#
loop_
_entity.id
_entity.type
_entity.pdbx_description
1 polymer ?
#
loop_
_entity_poly.entity_id
_entity_poly.type
_entity_poly.pdbx_seq_one_letter_code
_entity_poly.pdbx_strand_id
1 'polypeptide(L)'
;MSTRMEHGLRTLVLALYDEAALTAAAKGLTGLLAERAALSEAASLASGPARRILSEEEVLRIVLSARRLQRMGGSRDDGPVLVPGLSAVSPLPPLHRAVAAMKPRRGRLALWAMRSLARHPSAPLI
;
A
#
# COMPACT_ATOMS: atom_id res chain seq x y z
N MET A 1 -5.71 -13.68 -18.60
CA MET A 1 -5.59 -12.21 -18.75
C MET A 1 -4.19 -11.91 -19.25
N SER A 2 -3.93 -10.72 -19.82
CA SER A 2 -2.55 -10.36 -20.20
C SER A 2 -1.68 -10.25 -18.94
N THR A 3 -0.48 -10.83 -18.96
CA THR A 3 0.49 -10.78 -17.84
C THR A 3 0.80 -9.35 -17.38
N ARG A 4 0.74 -8.38 -18.31
CA ARG A 4 0.87 -6.94 -17.99
C ARG A 4 -0.27 -6.40 -17.12
N MET A 5 -1.50 -6.84 -17.38
CA MET A 5 -2.67 -6.41 -16.61
C MET A 5 -2.67 -7.00 -15.20
N GLU A 6 -2.24 -8.24 -15.06
CA GLU A 6 -2.08 -8.89 -13.75
C GLU A 6 -0.97 -8.20 -12.92
N HIS A 7 0.14 -7.85 -13.56
CA HIS A 7 1.21 -7.10 -12.91
C HIS A 7 0.74 -5.70 -12.48
N GLY A 8 0.02 -4.98 -13.35
CA GLY A 8 -0.56 -3.68 -13.03
C GLY A 8 -1.52 -3.74 -11.85
N LEU A 9 -2.41 -4.74 -11.81
CA LEU A 9 -3.33 -4.95 -10.70
C LEU A 9 -2.57 -5.22 -9.39
N ARG A 10 -1.55 -6.08 -9.44
CA ARG A 10 -0.73 -6.38 -8.28
C ARG A 10 -0.06 -5.13 -7.71
N THR A 11 0.55 -4.32 -8.57
CA THR A 11 1.21 -3.08 -8.15
C THR A 11 0.23 -2.09 -7.54
N LEU A 12 -0.96 -1.94 -8.14
CA LEU A 12 -2.02 -1.09 -7.62
C LEU A 12 -2.51 -1.57 -6.24
N VAL A 13 -2.77 -2.87 -6.09
CA VAL A 13 -3.22 -3.46 -4.83
C VAL A 13 -2.19 -3.26 -3.71
N LEU A 14 -0.90 -3.41 -4.00
CA LEU A 14 0.16 -3.17 -3.01
C LEU A 14 0.23 -1.71 -2.57
N ALA A 15 0.19 -0.77 -3.52
CA ALA A 15 0.22 0.66 -3.20
C ALA A 15 -0.99 1.08 -2.35
N LEU A 16 -2.19 0.61 -2.68
CA LEU A 16 -3.40 0.88 -1.91
C LEU A 16 -3.35 0.25 -0.52
N TYR A 17 -2.82 -0.97 -0.39
CA TYR A 17 -2.64 -1.62 0.90
C TYR A 17 -1.68 -0.84 1.81
N ASP A 18 -0.54 -0.39 1.28
CA ASP A 18 0.44 0.37 2.06
C ASP A 18 -0.12 1.74 2.52
N GLU A 19 -0.85 2.43 1.63
CA GLU A 19 -1.52 3.69 1.97
C GLU A 19 -2.63 3.49 3.02
N ALA A 20 -3.43 2.43 2.89
CA ALA A 20 -4.48 2.11 3.85
C ALA A 20 -3.90 1.67 5.20
N ALA A 21 -2.77 0.95 5.21
CA ALA A 21 -2.07 0.58 6.44
C ALA A 21 -1.52 1.81 7.18
N LEU A 22 -0.91 2.76 6.45
CA LEU A 22 -0.47 4.04 7.02
C LEU A 22 -1.65 4.86 7.56
N THR A 23 -2.79 4.82 6.86
CA THR A 23 -4.01 5.50 7.28
C THR A 23 -4.60 4.86 8.54
N ALA A 24 -4.60 3.53 8.63
CA ALA A 24 -5.03 2.79 9.81
C ALA A 24 -4.14 3.12 11.02
N ALA A 25 -2.81 3.14 10.82
CA ALA A 25 -1.86 3.54 11.85
C ALA A 25 -2.07 5.00 12.32
N ALA A 26 -2.34 5.93 11.38
CA ALA A 26 -2.67 7.32 11.70
C ALA A 26 -4.00 7.45 12.47
N LYS A 27 -4.93 6.50 12.29
CA LYS A 27 -6.17 6.40 13.06
C LYS A 27 -5.99 5.69 14.42
N GLY A 28 -4.77 5.27 14.75
CA GLY A 28 -4.47 4.54 15.99
C GLY A 28 -4.89 3.07 15.98
N LEU A 29 -5.26 2.52 14.82
CA LEU A 29 -5.50 1.08 14.68
C LEU A 29 -4.15 0.37 14.64
N THR A 30 -4.01 -0.70 15.42
CA THR A 30 -2.78 -1.50 15.50
C THR A 30 -3.09 -2.99 15.36
N GLY A 31 -2.08 -3.77 15.01
CA GLY A 31 -2.18 -5.23 14.87
C GLY A 31 -3.21 -5.67 13.83
N LEU A 32 -3.98 -6.71 14.15
CA LEU A 32 -4.93 -7.35 13.22
C LEU A 32 -6.07 -6.42 12.78
N LEU A 33 -6.48 -5.46 13.62
CA LEU A 33 -7.53 -4.50 13.25
C LEU A 33 -7.04 -3.54 12.18
N ALA A 34 -5.79 -3.11 12.26
CA ALA A 34 -5.17 -2.27 11.23
C ALA A 34 -5.03 -3.04 9.92
N GLU A 35 -4.61 -4.30 9.98
CA GLU A 35 -4.46 -5.15 8.81
C GLU A 35 -5.81 -5.42 8.13
N ARG A 36 -6.86 -5.75 8.90
CA ARG A 36 -8.20 -5.98 8.34
C ARG A 36 -8.77 -4.71 7.71
N ALA A 37 -8.59 -3.55 8.34
CA ALA A 37 -9.00 -2.27 7.78
C ALA A 37 -8.28 -1.98 6.45
N ALA A 38 -6.97 -2.21 6.40
CA ALA A 38 -6.17 -2.02 5.19
C ALA A 38 -6.57 -2.96 4.05
N LEU A 39 -6.86 -4.23 4.35
CA LEU A 39 -7.33 -5.22 3.37
C LEU A 39 -8.71 -4.86 2.79
N SER A 40 -9.64 -4.48 3.65
CA SER A 40 -11.00 -4.10 3.26
C SER A 40 -11.01 -2.84 2.38
N GLU A 41 -10.25 -1.81 2.79
CA GLU A 41 -10.13 -0.57 2.04
C GLU A 41 -9.43 -0.78 0.68
N ALA A 42 -8.34 -1.55 0.65
CA ALA A 42 -7.65 -1.89 -0.59
C ALA A 42 -8.54 -2.71 -1.54
N ALA A 43 -9.33 -3.66 -1.04
CA ALA A 43 -10.25 -4.46 -1.84
C ALA A 43 -11.36 -3.60 -2.48
N SER A 44 -11.95 -2.69 -1.69
CA SER A 44 -12.97 -1.76 -2.17
C SER A 44 -12.42 -0.83 -3.26
N LEU A 45 -11.26 -0.21 -3.02
CA LEU A 45 -10.65 0.74 -3.94
C LEU A 45 -10.11 0.09 -5.22
N ALA A 46 -9.56 -1.13 -5.12
CA ALA A 46 -9.01 -1.84 -6.27
C ALA A 46 -10.08 -2.47 -7.17
N SER A 47 -11.30 -2.70 -6.66
CA SER A 47 -12.39 -3.31 -7.44
C SER A 47 -12.82 -2.47 -8.65
N GLY A 48 -12.81 -1.14 -8.53
CA GLY A 48 -13.12 -0.22 -9.63
C GLY A 48 -12.14 -0.35 -10.80
N PRO A 49 -10.83 -0.11 -10.59
CA PRO A 49 -9.79 -0.29 -11.60
C PRO A 49 -9.72 -1.72 -12.17
N ALA A 50 -9.98 -2.73 -11.33
CA ALA A 50 -9.98 -4.14 -11.75
C ALA A 50 -11.21 -4.53 -12.57
N ARG A 51 -12.25 -3.67 -12.63
CA ARG A 51 -13.55 -3.94 -13.27
C ARG A 51 -14.19 -5.25 -12.79
N ARG A 52 -13.87 -5.67 -11.56
CA ARG A 52 -14.38 -6.87 -10.90
C ARG A 52 -14.33 -6.65 -9.39
N ILE A 53 -15.21 -7.30 -8.66
CA ILE A 53 -15.16 -7.29 -7.20
C ILE A 53 -13.93 -8.09 -6.75
N LEU A 54 -13.08 -7.46 -5.95
CA LEU A 54 -11.94 -8.11 -5.32
C LEU A 54 -12.29 -8.45 -3.88
N SER A 55 -12.01 -9.69 -3.48
CA SER A 55 -12.19 -10.11 -2.09
C SER A 55 -10.98 -9.73 -1.23
N GLU A 56 -11.18 -9.65 0.09
CA GLU A 56 -10.10 -9.37 1.03
C GLU A 56 -9.03 -10.48 1.01
N GLU A 57 -9.43 -11.73 0.78
CA GLU A 57 -8.56 -12.89 0.66
C GLU A 57 -7.73 -12.84 -0.64
N GLU A 58 -8.30 -12.32 -1.73
CA GLU A 58 -7.56 -12.06 -2.96
C GLU A 58 -6.46 -11.02 -2.73
N VAL A 59 -6.80 -9.90 -2.09
CA VAL A 59 -5.83 -8.85 -1.73
C VAL A 59 -4.74 -9.43 -0.83
N LEU A 60 -5.11 -10.18 0.20
CA LEU A 60 -4.16 -10.80 1.13
C LEU A 60 -3.20 -11.75 0.40
N ARG A 61 -3.71 -12.60 -0.51
CA ARG A 61 -2.86 -13.48 -1.33
C ARG A 61 -1.88 -12.69 -2.18
N ILE A 62 -2.32 -11.58 -2.79
CA ILE A 62 -1.47 -10.70 -3.58
C ILE A 62 -0.35 -10.11 -2.70
N VAL A 63 -0.69 -9.56 -1.54
CA VAL A 63 0.29 -9.00 -0.58
C VAL A 63 1.28 -10.06 -0.12
N LEU A 64 0.83 -11.24 0.29
CA LEU A 64 1.70 -12.32 0.73
C LEU A 64 2.60 -12.83 -0.39
N SER A 65 2.08 -12.94 -1.62
CA SER A 65 2.87 -13.33 -2.78
C SER A 65 3.96 -12.29 -3.09
N ALA A 66 3.67 -11.00 -2.94
CA ALA A 66 4.63 -9.91 -3.14
C ALA A 66 5.74 -9.96 -2.10
N ARG A 67 5.39 -10.11 -0.83
CA ARG A 67 6.36 -10.30 0.26
C ARG A 67 7.22 -11.54 0.02
N ARG A 68 6.63 -12.64 -0.47
CA ARG A 68 7.38 -13.86 -0.81
C ARG A 68 8.38 -13.61 -1.95
N LEU A 69 7.99 -12.92 -3.01
CA LEU A 69 8.90 -12.58 -4.10
C LEU A 69 10.02 -11.64 -3.67
N GLN A 70 9.72 -10.65 -2.80
CA GLN A 70 10.75 -9.78 -2.22
C GLN A 70 11.77 -10.58 -1.39
N ARG A 71 11.32 -11.57 -0.61
CA ARG A 71 12.20 -12.46 0.16
C ARG A 71 13.07 -13.35 -0.72
N MET A 72 12.50 -13.92 -1.78
CA MET A 72 13.23 -14.80 -2.72
C MET A 72 14.15 -14.04 -3.67
N GLY A 73 13.79 -12.80 -4.01
CA GLY A 73 14.51 -11.95 -4.93
C GLY A 73 15.75 -11.28 -4.34
N GLY A 74 16.11 -11.56 -3.08
CA GLY A 74 17.34 -11.12 -2.43
C GLY A 74 17.63 -9.63 -2.66
N SER A 75 16.99 -8.76 -1.87
CA SER A 75 17.44 -7.40 -1.57
C SER A 75 18.37 -6.76 -2.61
N ARG A 76 17.80 -6.18 -3.67
CA ARG A 76 18.46 -5.08 -4.39
C ARG A 76 17.87 -3.78 -3.81
N ASP A 77 18.69 -3.12 -3.00
CA ASP A 77 18.57 -1.84 -2.24
C ASP A 77 17.58 -0.79 -2.82
N ASP A 78 16.90 0.08 -2.06
CA ASP A 78 17.27 0.85 -0.85
C ASP A 78 16.06 1.14 0.09
N GLY A 79 16.22 1.02 1.41
CA GLY A 79 15.33 1.63 2.43
C GLY A 79 14.84 0.69 3.56
N PRO A 80 14.75 1.15 4.83
CA PRO A 80 15.25 0.38 5.98
C PRO A 80 14.37 -0.77 6.46
N VAL A 81 15.06 -1.92 6.56
CA VAL A 81 14.91 -3.06 7.48
C VAL A 81 13.91 -2.86 8.62
N LEU A 82 12.84 -3.68 8.61
CA LEU A 82 12.20 -4.18 9.83
C LEU A 82 12.01 -5.70 9.70
N VAL A 83 12.99 -6.44 10.20
CA VAL A 83 12.91 -7.88 10.44
C VAL A 83 12.01 -8.11 11.66
N PRO A 84 10.94 -8.92 11.58
CA PRO A 84 10.25 -9.40 12.77
C PRO A 84 10.97 -10.67 13.27
N GLY A 85 11.92 -10.50 14.19
CA GLY A 85 12.61 -11.59 14.88
C GLY A 85 12.64 -11.30 16.37
N LEU A 86 11.81 -12.01 17.13
CA LEU A 86 11.75 -11.96 18.59
C LEU A 86 13.08 -12.43 19.19
N SER A 87 13.81 -11.57 19.92
CA SER A 87 14.48 -11.93 21.18
C SER A 87 15.11 -10.73 21.90
N ALA A 88 14.98 -10.74 23.24
CA ALA A 88 15.76 -10.02 24.25
C ALA A 88 15.43 -8.53 24.58
N VAL A 89 14.55 -8.35 25.57
CA VAL A 89 14.72 -7.55 26.82
C VAL A 89 15.52 -6.22 26.76
N SER A 90 14.78 -5.10 26.83
CA SER A 90 14.89 -3.85 27.66
C SER A 90 16.23 -3.08 27.85
N PRO A 91 16.28 -1.75 28.15
CA PRO A 91 15.20 -0.77 28.39
C PRO A 91 15.29 0.56 27.61
N LEU A 92 14.16 1.28 27.55
CA LEU A 92 14.04 2.71 27.19
C LEU A 92 14.88 3.62 28.12
N PRO A 93 15.23 4.87 27.73
CA PRO A 93 14.39 6.03 28.03
C PRO A 93 14.46 7.15 26.92
N PRO A 94 13.80 8.32 27.03
CA PRO A 94 12.75 8.73 26.10
C PRO A 94 13.11 9.98 25.25
N LEU A 95 12.67 10.04 23.99
CA LEU A 95 12.68 11.29 23.22
C LEU A 95 11.31 11.54 22.58
N HIS A 96 10.39 12.03 23.41
CA HIS A 96 9.27 12.87 22.98
C HIS A 96 9.80 14.13 22.29
N ARG A 97 10.15 14.11 20.98
CA ARG A 97 10.22 15.36 20.19
C ARG A 97 10.34 15.22 18.67
N ALA A 98 9.40 14.56 18.01
CA ALA A 98 9.17 14.83 16.58
C ALA A 98 7.73 14.53 16.14
N VAL A 99 6.75 14.83 16.99
CA VAL A 99 5.37 15.06 16.53
C VAL A 99 5.35 16.46 15.90
N ALA A 100 5.99 16.60 14.74
CA ALA A 100 5.87 17.78 13.90
C ALA A 100 4.93 17.42 12.74
N ALA A 101 3.64 17.56 13.03
CA ALA A 101 2.52 17.72 12.11
C ALA A 101 2.86 17.75 10.60
N MET A 102 3.05 16.59 9.97
CA MET A 102 2.86 16.49 8.53
C MET A 102 1.36 16.37 8.27
N LYS A 103 0.70 17.51 8.08
CA LYS A 103 -0.61 17.55 7.41
C LYS A 103 -0.48 16.74 6.10
N PRO A 104 -1.26 15.68 5.88
CA PRO A 104 -1.26 14.99 4.61
C PRO A 104 -1.74 16.01 3.57
N ARG A 105 -0.87 16.47 2.68
CA ARG A 105 -1.23 17.34 1.56
C ARG A 105 -1.99 16.50 0.53
N ARG A 106 -3.24 16.16 0.88
CA ARG A 106 -4.23 15.37 0.11
C ARG A 106 -4.38 15.82 -1.34
N GLY A 107 -3.96 17.04 -1.68
CA GLY A 107 -4.03 17.57 -3.05
C GLY A 107 -2.87 17.22 -3.98
N ARG A 108 -1.69 16.81 -3.50
CA ARG A 108 -0.55 16.60 -4.42
C ARG A 108 -0.69 15.36 -5.29
N LEU A 109 -1.23 14.27 -4.75
CA LEU A 109 -1.48 13.04 -5.51
C LEU A 109 -2.60 13.24 -6.54
N ALA A 110 -3.70 13.89 -6.16
CA ALA A 110 -4.76 14.27 -7.09
C ALA A 110 -4.25 15.17 -8.23
N LEU A 111 -3.35 16.11 -7.92
CA LEU A 111 -2.74 16.99 -8.93
C LEU A 111 -1.76 16.24 -9.85
N TRP A 112 -1.06 15.22 -9.33
CA TRP A 112 -0.24 14.32 -10.15
C TRP A 112 -1.09 13.42 -11.06
N ALA A 113 -2.20 12.87 -10.56
CA ALA A 113 -3.13 12.05 -11.34
C ALA A 113 -3.85 12.87 -12.42
N MET A 114 -4.26 14.11 -12.14
CA MET A 114 -4.86 14.99 -13.15
C MET A 114 -3.83 15.44 -14.21
N ARG A 115 -2.56 15.62 -13.83
CA ARG A 115 -1.49 16.03 -14.76
C ARG A 115 -0.96 14.88 -15.64
N SER A 116 -1.21 13.62 -15.30
CA SER A 116 -0.99 12.49 -16.21
C SER A 116 -2.14 12.33 -17.20
N LEU A 117 -3.39 12.51 -16.76
CA LEU A 117 -4.58 12.54 -17.62
C LEU A 117 -4.52 13.66 -18.67
N ALA A 118 -4.09 14.85 -18.30
CA ALA A 118 -3.92 15.97 -19.22
C ALA A 118 -2.84 15.76 -20.31
N ARG A 119 -1.93 14.78 -20.15
CA ARG A 119 -0.89 14.45 -21.13
C ARG A 119 -1.31 13.42 -22.16
N HIS A 120 -2.50 12.83 -22.04
CA HIS A 120 -3.07 11.92 -23.04
C HIS A 120 -4.47 12.38 -23.48
N PRO A 121 -4.59 13.51 -24.22
CA PRO A 121 -5.88 14.06 -24.63
C PRO A 121 -6.51 13.36 -25.85
N SER A 122 -6.17 12.10 -26.15
CA SER A 122 -6.68 11.44 -27.36
C SER A 122 -6.72 9.92 -27.23
N ALA A 123 -7.84 9.40 -26.73
CA ALA A 123 -8.32 8.08 -27.14
C ALA A 123 -9.82 8.24 -27.42
N PRO A 124 -10.24 8.35 -28.68
CA PRO A 124 -11.65 8.43 -29.01
C PRO A 124 -12.32 7.11 -28.62
N LEU A 125 -13.42 7.20 -27.88
CA LEU A 125 -14.34 6.10 -27.68
C LEU A 125 -15.07 5.84 -29.01
N ILE A 126 -14.63 4.80 -29.70
CA ILE A 126 -15.45 4.00 -30.61
C ILE A 126 -15.33 2.55 -30.14
#